data_AF-A0A2G8JEN6-F1
#
_entry.id   AF-A0A2G8JEN6-F1
#
_cell.length_a   1.000
_cell.length_b   1.000
_cell.length_c   1.000
_cell.angle_alpha   90.00
_cell.angle_beta   90.00
_cell.angle_gamma   90.00
#
_symmetry.space_group_name_H-M   'P 1'
#
loop_
_entity.id
_entity.type
_entity.pdbx_description
1 polymer ?
#
loop_
_entity_poly.entity_id
_entity_poly.type
_entity_poly.pdbx_seq_one_letter_code
_entity_poly.pdbx_strand_id
1 'polypeptide(L)'
;MAESSSYFEAYRHVLGCLQAIDTHNFPFTRYIISANREPHLPRYIKNDPDCTFNLATTATSWVNDEPDTSIRLSLSRERHEASSQSAHLEEVCVSANTGWPSAELMGFDESQMIAYKAALQEEVCLIQGPPGTGKTYVGLKIVQTLLENKSVWGRNKPLLVVCYTNHALDQFLEGILEFQKTGIVRIGGEVSARR
;
A
#
# COMPACT_ATOMS: atom_id res chain seq x y z
N MET A 1 -42.19 -1.72 4.64
CA MET A 1 -41.40 -2.96 4.45
C MET A 1 -40.57 -3.14 5.70
N ALA A 2 -40.89 -4.13 6.53
CA ALA A 2 -40.05 -4.48 7.68
C ALA A 2 -38.99 -5.45 7.14
N GLU A 3 -37.75 -4.99 7.01
CA GLU A 3 -36.62 -5.87 6.72
C GLU A 3 -36.41 -6.85 7.88
N SER A 4 -35.84 -8.03 7.62
CA SER A 4 -35.62 -9.03 8.65
C SER A 4 -34.64 -8.52 9.71
N SER A 5 -34.87 -8.85 10.98
CA SER A 5 -33.99 -8.48 12.09
C SER A 5 -32.54 -8.94 11.88
N SER A 6 -32.33 -10.03 11.15
CA SER A 6 -31.02 -10.55 10.77
C SER A 6 -30.23 -9.57 9.88
N TYR A 7 -30.90 -8.86 8.98
CA TYR A 7 -30.25 -7.84 8.14
C TYR A 7 -29.86 -6.61 8.96
N PHE A 8 -30.73 -6.18 9.88
CA PHE A 8 -30.47 -5.03 10.73
C PHE A 8 -29.23 -5.22 11.62
N GLU A 9 -29.06 -6.40 12.24
CA GLU A 9 -27.90 -6.65 13.11
C GLU A 9 -26.55 -6.55 12.39
N ALA A 10 -26.48 -6.92 11.10
CA ALA A 10 -25.25 -6.78 10.31
C ALA A 10 -24.84 -5.30 10.10
N TYR A 11 -25.80 -4.39 10.03
CA TYR A 11 -25.57 -2.96 9.80
C TYR A 11 -25.69 -2.10 11.06
N ARG A 12 -26.16 -2.67 12.18
CA ARG A 12 -26.46 -1.95 13.42
C ARG A 12 -25.31 -1.04 13.87
N HIS A 13 -24.08 -1.56 13.87
CA HIS A 13 -22.91 -0.80 14.27
C HIS A 13 -22.56 0.31 13.28
N VAL A 14 -22.69 0.05 11.97
CA VAL A 14 -22.45 1.04 10.92
C VAL A 14 -23.47 2.19 11.03
N LEU A 15 -24.76 1.86 11.13
CA LEU A 15 -25.84 2.83 11.28
C LEU A 15 -25.71 3.64 12.57
N GLY A 16 -25.35 2.99 13.68
CA GLY A 16 -25.09 3.67 14.95
C GLY A 16 -23.94 4.68 14.83
N CYS A 17 -22.84 4.30 14.17
CA CYS A 17 -21.75 5.23 13.87
C CYS A 17 -22.23 6.39 12.99
N LEU A 18 -22.99 6.13 11.91
CA LEU A 18 -23.50 7.18 11.03
C LEU A 18 -24.43 8.16 11.75
N GLN A 19 -25.26 7.69 12.68
CA GLN A 19 -26.12 8.54 13.51
C GLN A 19 -25.33 9.40 14.51
N ALA A 20 -24.16 8.95 14.93
CA ALA A 20 -23.26 9.70 15.82
C ALA A 20 -22.38 10.71 15.08
N ILE A 21 -22.34 10.68 13.74
CA ILE A 21 -21.55 11.63 12.95
C ILE A 21 -22.23 13.01 12.94
N ASP A 22 -21.46 14.04 13.27
CA ASP A 22 -21.83 15.44 13.22
C ASP A 22 -20.73 16.27 12.52
N THR A 23 -20.92 17.59 12.46
CA THR A 23 -19.98 18.51 11.80
C THR A 23 -18.60 18.59 12.45
N HIS A 24 -18.46 18.16 13.70
CA HIS A 24 -17.21 18.24 14.48
C HIS A 24 -16.41 16.93 14.44
N ASN A 25 -17.06 15.79 14.20
CA ASN A 25 -16.43 14.47 14.22
C ASN A 25 -16.43 13.75 12.85
N PHE A 26 -16.87 14.42 11.78
CA PHE A 26 -16.90 13.84 10.45
C PHE A 26 -15.51 13.31 10.03
N PRO A 27 -15.40 12.06 9.53
CA PRO A 27 -14.12 11.50 9.12
C PRO A 27 -13.57 12.23 7.88
N PHE A 28 -12.26 12.48 7.85
CA PHE A 28 -11.59 13.16 6.74
C PHE A 28 -12.17 14.55 6.38
N THR A 29 -12.73 15.30 7.34
CA THR A 29 -13.33 16.64 7.11
C THR A 29 -12.48 17.54 6.21
N ARG A 30 -11.17 17.59 6.45
CA ARG A 30 -10.23 18.42 5.67
C ARG A 30 -10.26 18.13 4.16
N TYR A 31 -10.37 16.85 3.80
CA TYR A 31 -10.29 16.40 2.42
C TYR A 31 -11.67 16.31 1.76
N ILE A 32 -12.68 15.83 2.49
CA ILE A 32 -14.04 15.63 1.93
C ILE A 32 -14.88 16.92 2.00
N ILE A 33 -14.86 17.63 3.13
CA ILE A 33 -15.73 18.79 3.36
C ILE A 33 -15.02 20.09 2.97
N SER A 34 -13.79 20.30 3.46
CA SER A 34 -13.01 21.50 3.14
C SER A 34 -12.33 21.44 1.78
N ALA A 35 -12.41 20.30 1.09
CA ALA A 35 -11.81 20.07 -0.23
C ALA A 35 -10.34 20.50 -0.33
N ASN A 36 -9.56 20.32 0.76
CA ASN A 36 -8.14 20.60 0.73
C ASN A 36 -7.45 19.64 -0.24
N ARG A 37 -6.74 20.20 -1.23
CA ARG A 37 -6.06 19.45 -2.29
C ARG A 37 -4.59 19.18 -1.98
N GLU A 38 -4.07 19.75 -0.90
CA GLU A 38 -2.69 19.55 -0.47
C GLU A 38 -2.67 18.49 0.63
N PRO A 39 -2.24 17.25 0.32
CA PRO A 39 -2.14 16.21 1.31
C PRO A 39 -1.05 16.54 2.32
N HIS A 40 -1.36 16.37 3.60
CA HIS A 40 -0.35 16.55 4.64
C HIS A 40 0.55 15.30 4.73
N LEU A 41 1.74 15.46 5.28
CA LEU A 41 2.62 14.33 5.59
C LEU A 41 1.97 13.34 6.57
N PRO A 42 2.21 12.02 6.45
CA PRO A 42 1.73 11.04 7.41
C PRO A 42 2.38 11.22 8.78
N ARG A 43 1.73 10.68 9.82
CA ARG A 43 2.18 10.84 11.21
C ARG A 43 3.61 10.35 11.45
N TYR A 44 4.05 9.31 10.74
CA TYR A 44 5.39 8.76 10.93
C TYR A 44 6.48 9.73 10.45
N ILE A 45 6.27 10.41 9.33
CA ILE A 45 7.16 11.49 8.85
C ILE A 45 7.06 12.72 9.76
N LYS A 46 5.86 13.10 10.20
CA LYS A 46 5.68 14.26 11.11
C LYS A 46 6.38 14.06 12.45
N ASN A 47 6.42 12.83 12.95
CA ASN A 47 7.03 12.51 14.23
C ASN A 47 8.56 12.38 14.12
N ASP A 48 9.03 11.85 13.00
CA ASP A 48 10.45 11.67 12.70
C ASP A 48 10.72 12.04 11.24
N PRO A 49 11.13 13.29 10.96
CA PRO A 49 11.42 13.75 9.60
C PRO A 49 12.58 13.01 8.95
N ASP A 50 13.48 12.42 9.73
CA ASP A 50 14.65 11.70 9.22
C ASP A 50 14.37 10.19 9.10
N CYS A 51 13.11 9.77 9.22
CA CYS A 51 12.77 8.36 9.14
C CYS A 51 13.11 7.76 7.76
N THR A 52 13.75 6.60 7.80
CA THR A 52 14.18 5.87 6.61
C THR A 52 13.40 4.57 6.47
N PHE A 53 13.12 4.19 5.22
CA PHE A 53 12.51 2.92 4.87
C PHE A 53 13.53 2.05 4.13
N ASN A 54 13.50 0.75 4.43
CA ASN A 54 14.18 -0.26 3.64
C ASN A 54 13.29 -0.69 2.46
N LEU A 55 13.80 -0.50 1.24
CA LEU A 55 13.14 -0.81 -0.02
C LEU A 55 13.81 -1.97 -0.79
N ALA A 56 14.87 -2.59 -0.24
CA ALA A 56 15.71 -3.56 -0.95
C ALA A 56 14.93 -4.80 -1.43
N THR A 57 14.05 -5.31 -0.57
CA THR A 57 13.14 -6.43 -0.85
C THR A 57 12.05 -6.04 -1.84
N THR A 58 11.46 -4.86 -1.70
CA THR A 58 10.41 -4.38 -2.63
C THR A 58 10.96 -4.18 -4.06
N ALA A 59 12.20 -3.73 -4.21
CA ALA A 59 12.86 -3.59 -5.51
C ALA A 59 13.08 -4.94 -6.22
N THR A 60 13.46 -5.97 -5.46
CA THR A 60 13.91 -7.27 -6.02
C THR A 60 12.80 -8.31 -6.19
N SER A 61 11.71 -8.21 -5.43
CA SER A 61 10.71 -9.29 -5.31
C SER A 61 9.93 -9.62 -6.60
N TRP A 62 9.89 -8.71 -7.57
CA TRP A 62 8.99 -8.82 -8.74
C TRP A 62 9.71 -8.84 -10.10
N VAL A 63 11.04 -8.75 -10.10
CA VAL A 63 11.87 -8.79 -11.32
C VAL A 63 11.79 -10.15 -12.02
N ASN A 64 11.31 -11.19 -11.33
CA ASN A 64 11.34 -12.56 -11.84
C ASN A 64 10.15 -12.95 -12.72
N ASP A 65 9.07 -12.16 -12.78
CA ASP A 65 7.81 -12.52 -13.46
C ASP A 65 7.48 -11.69 -14.72
N GLU A 66 8.34 -10.77 -15.13
CA GLU A 66 8.21 -10.09 -16.44
C GLU A 66 8.77 -10.99 -17.57
N PRO A 67 8.01 -11.23 -18.67
CA PRO A 67 8.47 -12.04 -19.80
C PRO A 67 9.56 -11.35 -20.64
N ASP A 68 9.84 -10.06 -20.40
CA ASP A 68 10.83 -9.32 -21.18
C ASP A 68 12.25 -9.49 -20.62
N THR A 69 13.08 -10.16 -21.42
CA THR A 69 14.34 -10.83 -21.00
C THR A 69 15.52 -9.84 -20.85
N SER A 70 15.30 -8.54 -21.01
CA SER A 70 16.35 -7.52 -21.00
C SER A 70 16.77 -7.07 -19.59
N ILE A 71 15.83 -6.97 -18.64
CA ILE A 71 16.10 -6.60 -17.24
C ILE A 71 16.87 -7.70 -16.50
N ARG A 72 16.63 -8.96 -16.87
CA ARG A 72 17.36 -10.12 -16.31
C ARG A 72 18.84 -10.04 -16.58
N LEU A 73 19.27 -9.50 -17.73
CA LEU A 73 20.68 -9.45 -18.13
C LEU A 73 21.46 -8.32 -17.45
N SER A 74 20.81 -7.20 -17.12
CA SER A 74 21.44 -6.09 -16.36
C SER A 74 21.63 -6.47 -14.89
N LEU A 75 20.61 -7.01 -14.23
CA LEU A 75 20.69 -7.36 -12.79
C LEU A 75 21.50 -8.63 -12.50
N SER A 76 21.66 -9.54 -13.47
CA SER A 76 22.59 -10.67 -13.33
C SER A 76 24.03 -10.31 -13.70
N ARG A 77 24.27 -9.25 -14.51
CA ARG A 77 25.60 -8.66 -14.72
C ARG A 77 26.07 -7.82 -13.52
N GLU A 78 25.15 -7.22 -12.77
CA GLU A 78 25.45 -6.44 -11.56
C GLU A 78 25.72 -7.29 -10.31
N ARG A 79 25.66 -8.63 -10.37
CA ARG A 79 26.10 -9.48 -9.23
C ARG A 79 27.58 -9.38 -8.92
N HIS A 80 28.37 -8.78 -9.80
CA HIS A 80 29.79 -8.48 -9.55
C HIS A 80 30.07 -7.01 -9.16
N GLU A 81 29.05 -6.15 -9.09
CA GLU A 81 29.14 -4.74 -8.62
C GLU A 81 28.12 -4.40 -7.50
N ALA A 82 27.49 -5.42 -6.90
CA ALA A 82 26.35 -5.33 -5.97
C ALA A 82 26.65 -4.74 -4.57
N SER A 83 27.88 -4.32 -4.28
CA SER A 83 28.25 -3.81 -2.95
C SER A 83 27.86 -2.34 -2.71
N SER A 84 27.62 -1.54 -3.77
CA SER A 84 27.43 -0.09 -3.63
C SER A 84 25.98 0.38 -3.79
N GLN A 85 25.17 -0.28 -4.63
CA GLN A 85 23.76 0.11 -4.85
C GLN A 85 22.80 -0.50 -3.80
N SER A 86 23.13 -1.67 -3.23
CA SER A 86 22.31 -2.32 -2.19
C SER A 86 22.20 -1.47 -0.93
N ALA A 87 23.28 -0.78 -0.53
CA ALA A 87 23.29 0.09 0.65
C ALA A 87 22.33 1.28 0.51
N HIS A 88 22.09 1.78 -0.71
CA HIS A 88 21.21 2.91 -0.96
C HIS A 88 19.71 2.54 -0.87
N LEU A 89 19.37 1.25 -0.89
CA LEU A 89 17.99 0.78 -0.76
C LEU A 89 17.61 0.48 0.69
N GLU A 90 18.57 0.35 1.61
CA GLU A 90 18.31 -0.01 3.00
C GLU A 90 17.84 1.17 3.86
N GLU A 91 18.24 2.39 3.49
CA GLU A 91 17.97 3.62 4.25
C GLU A 91 17.46 4.75 3.35
N VAL A 92 16.26 4.59 2.77
CA VAL A 92 15.64 5.63 1.93
C VAL A 92 14.86 6.60 2.80
N CYS A 93 15.29 7.86 2.88
CA CYS A 93 14.57 8.90 3.61
C CYS A 93 13.24 9.23 2.91
N VAL A 94 12.12 8.88 3.55
CA VAL A 94 10.79 9.03 2.94
C VAL A 94 10.28 10.46 2.97
N SER A 95 10.83 11.33 3.81
CA SER A 95 10.44 12.75 3.82
C SER A 95 11.06 13.56 2.68
N ALA A 96 12.16 13.06 2.09
CA ALA A 96 12.90 13.74 1.05
C ALA A 96 12.30 13.53 -0.34
N ASN A 97 12.41 14.55 -1.20
CA ASN A 97 12.07 14.45 -2.62
C ASN A 97 13.20 13.83 -3.46
N THR A 98 14.40 13.70 -2.89
CA THR A 98 15.61 13.14 -3.50
C THR A 98 16.05 11.89 -2.74
N GLY A 99 16.95 11.09 -3.31
CA GLY A 99 17.44 9.87 -2.65
C GLY A 99 16.52 8.65 -2.79
N TRP A 100 15.45 8.76 -3.58
CA TRP A 100 14.67 7.59 -3.98
C TRP A 100 15.40 6.79 -5.07
N PRO A 101 15.27 5.44 -5.09
CA PRO A 101 15.75 4.64 -6.22
C PRO A 101 15.06 5.03 -7.53
N SER A 102 15.66 4.64 -8.66
CA SER A 102 15.06 4.88 -9.98
C SER A 102 13.79 4.04 -10.17
N ALA A 103 12.89 4.51 -11.04
CA ALA A 103 11.68 3.77 -11.39
C ALA A 103 12.03 2.39 -11.96
N GLU A 104 13.04 2.31 -12.84
CA GLU A 104 13.53 1.05 -13.42
C GLU A 104 14.01 0.04 -12.36
N LEU A 105 14.81 0.49 -11.37
CA LEU A 105 15.28 -0.38 -10.30
C LEU A 105 14.13 -0.88 -9.42
N MET A 106 13.10 -0.05 -9.26
CA MET A 106 11.87 -0.41 -8.57
C MET A 106 10.89 -1.19 -9.47
N GLY A 107 11.24 -1.50 -10.72
CA GLY A 107 10.35 -2.18 -11.67
C GLY A 107 9.05 -1.42 -11.90
N PHE A 108 9.10 -0.09 -11.92
CA PHE A 108 7.99 0.82 -12.15
C PHE A 108 8.21 1.62 -13.43
N ASP A 109 7.11 2.01 -14.08
CA ASP A 109 7.12 3.20 -14.92
C ASP A 109 7.09 4.49 -14.06
N GLU A 110 7.30 5.65 -14.69
CA GLU A 110 7.33 6.93 -13.96
C GLU A 110 6.02 7.24 -13.23
N SER A 111 4.87 6.91 -13.83
CA SER A 111 3.57 7.18 -13.21
C SER A 111 3.31 6.29 -11.99
N GLN A 112 3.75 5.03 -12.05
CA GLN A 112 3.70 4.09 -10.94
C GLN A 112 4.64 4.50 -9.81
N MET A 113 5.84 5.00 -10.13
CA MET A 113 6.80 5.49 -9.15
C MET A 113 6.28 6.75 -8.43
N ILE A 114 5.64 7.67 -9.16
CA ILE A 114 4.96 8.82 -8.55
C ILE A 114 3.85 8.36 -7.59
N ALA A 115 3.01 7.43 -8.03
CA ALA A 115 1.92 6.89 -7.19
C ALA A 115 2.44 6.18 -5.93
N TYR A 116 3.52 5.41 -6.06
CA TYR A 116 4.18 4.71 -4.97
C TYR A 116 4.76 5.69 -3.94
N LYS A 117 5.48 6.74 -4.38
CA LYS A 117 5.99 7.79 -3.48
C LYS A 117 4.85 8.52 -2.77
N ALA A 118 3.82 8.94 -3.51
CA ALA A 118 2.67 9.62 -2.94
C ALA A 118 2.01 8.78 -1.83
N ALA A 119 1.84 7.48 -2.03
CA ALA A 119 1.27 6.58 -1.00
C ALA A 119 2.11 6.49 0.29
N LEU A 120 3.42 6.74 0.23
CA LEU A 120 4.33 6.72 1.38
C LEU A 120 4.63 8.11 1.97
N GLN A 121 4.29 9.18 1.25
CA GLN A 121 4.59 10.56 1.64
C GLN A 121 3.34 11.36 2.02
N GLU A 122 2.15 10.87 1.66
CA GLU A 122 0.88 11.55 1.89
C GLU A 122 0.04 10.80 2.92
N GLU A 123 -0.60 11.52 3.84
CA GLU A 123 -1.53 10.91 4.81
C GLU A 123 -2.83 10.41 4.15
N VAL A 124 -3.16 10.93 2.97
CA VAL A 124 -4.27 10.49 2.10
C VAL A 124 -3.82 10.66 0.65
N CYS A 125 -3.89 9.58 -0.15
CA CYS A 125 -3.52 9.56 -1.56
C CYS A 125 -4.63 8.90 -2.39
N LEU A 126 -4.84 9.39 -3.62
CA LEU A 126 -5.74 8.78 -4.60
C LEU A 126 -4.94 8.30 -5.82
N ILE A 127 -4.83 6.98 -5.97
CA ILE A 127 -4.19 6.36 -7.13
C ILE A 127 -5.26 5.90 -8.12
N GLN A 128 -5.26 6.51 -9.30
CA GLN A 128 -6.17 6.16 -10.38
C GLN A 128 -5.38 5.57 -11.56
N GLY A 129 -5.97 4.56 -12.19
CA GLY A 129 -5.42 3.98 -13.41
C GLY A 129 -6.47 3.19 -14.20
N PRO A 130 -6.48 3.26 -15.55
CA PRO A 130 -7.31 2.39 -16.39
C PRO A 130 -7.13 0.88 -16.11
N PRO A 131 -8.02 0.01 -16.61
CA PRO A 131 -7.79 -1.43 -16.54
C PRO A 131 -6.42 -1.82 -17.11
N GLY A 132 -5.71 -2.72 -16.45
CA GLY A 132 -4.39 -3.21 -16.91
C GLY A 132 -3.17 -2.35 -16.52
N THR A 133 -3.32 -1.17 -15.91
CA THR A 133 -2.18 -0.27 -15.61
C THR A 133 -1.42 -0.61 -14.31
N GLY A 134 -1.42 -1.86 -13.87
CA GLY A 134 -0.61 -2.28 -12.72
C GLY A 134 -1.05 -1.75 -11.34
N LYS A 135 -2.30 -1.29 -11.16
CA LYS A 135 -2.78 -0.80 -9.83
C LYS A 135 -2.58 -1.82 -8.71
N THR A 136 -2.89 -3.09 -8.98
CA THR A 136 -2.67 -4.19 -8.03
C THR A 136 -1.19 -4.33 -7.70
N TYR A 137 -0.33 -4.29 -8.72
CA TYR A 137 1.12 -4.39 -8.56
C TYR A 137 1.70 -3.24 -7.71
N VAL A 138 1.32 -1.99 -8.00
CA VAL A 138 1.70 -0.82 -7.18
C VAL A 138 1.18 -0.98 -5.74
N GLY A 139 -0.08 -1.40 -5.57
CA GLY A 139 -0.68 -1.63 -4.26
C GLY A 139 0.05 -2.70 -3.44
N LEU A 140 0.44 -3.82 -4.06
CA LEU A 140 1.20 -4.88 -3.40
C LEU A 140 2.58 -4.39 -2.96
N LYS A 141 3.28 -3.62 -3.81
CA LYS A 141 4.56 -3.00 -3.44
C LYS A 141 4.43 -2.01 -2.28
N ILE A 142 3.38 -1.17 -2.27
CA ILE A 142 3.10 -0.28 -1.14
C ILE A 142 2.91 -1.09 0.15
N VAL A 143 2.07 -2.13 0.11
CA VAL A 143 1.80 -2.98 1.28
C VAL A 143 3.06 -3.69 1.76
N GLN A 144 3.84 -4.26 0.83
CA GLN A 144 5.12 -4.89 1.13
C GLN A 144 6.06 -3.92 1.86
N THR A 145 6.26 -2.73 1.30
CA THR A 145 7.10 -1.69 1.90
C THR A 145 6.62 -1.28 3.29
N LEU A 146 5.31 -1.08 3.47
CA LEU A 146 4.76 -0.73 4.79
C LEU A 146 4.97 -1.88 5.78
N LEU A 147 4.72 -3.14 5.40
CA LEU A 147 4.90 -4.26 6.32
C LEU A 147 6.37 -4.45 6.74
N GLU A 148 7.30 -4.28 5.81
CA GLU A 148 8.75 -4.36 6.07
C GLU A 148 9.23 -3.21 6.99
N ASN A 149 8.60 -2.05 6.90
CA ASN A 149 8.95 -0.84 7.67
C ASN A 149 7.98 -0.56 8.85
N LYS A 150 7.30 -1.59 9.35
CA LYS A 150 6.27 -1.46 10.41
C LYS A 150 6.80 -0.85 11.72
N SER A 151 8.08 -1.05 12.02
CA SER A 151 8.75 -0.43 13.17
C SER A 151 8.73 1.10 13.12
N VAL A 152 8.76 1.68 11.93
CA VAL A 152 8.82 3.12 11.69
C VAL A 152 7.44 3.77 11.82
N TRP A 153 6.42 3.21 11.15
CA TRP A 153 5.11 3.87 11.09
C TRP A 153 4.07 3.39 12.11
N GLY A 154 4.20 2.17 12.63
CA GLY A 154 3.06 1.49 13.23
C GLY A 154 3.40 0.32 14.13
N ARG A 155 4.32 0.50 15.08
CA ARG A 155 4.60 -0.50 16.11
C ARG A 155 3.28 -0.93 16.78
N ASN A 156 2.93 -2.21 16.63
CA ASN A 156 1.67 -2.83 17.09
C ASN A 156 0.36 -2.31 16.47
N LYS A 157 0.39 -1.62 15.32
CA LYS A 157 -0.84 -1.24 14.59
C LYS A 157 -1.08 -2.20 13.41
N PRO A 158 -2.31 -2.66 13.17
CA PRO A 158 -2.63 -3.45 11.98
C PRO A 158 -2.69 -2.57 10.73
N LEU A 159 -2.39 -3.15 9.56
CA LEU A 159 -2.68 -2.55 8.26
C LEU A 159 -4.07 -3.07 7.82
N LEU A 160 -5.02 -2.15 7.63
CA LEU A 160 -6.38 -2.49 7.22
C LEU A 160 -6.49 -2.38 5.70
N VAL A 161 -6.85 -3.49 5.04
CA VAL A 161 -7.16 -3.53 3.61
C VAL A 161 -8.67 -3.67 3.45
N VAL A 162 -9.28 -2.82 2.62
CA VAL A 162 -10.72 -2.85 2.32
C VAL A 162 -10.89 -2.88 0.81
N CYS A 163 -11.73 -3.79 0.32
CA CYS A 163 -12.12 -3.86 -1.09
C CYS A 163 -13.65 -3.92 -1.20
N TYR A 164 -14.17 -3.50 -2.34
CA TYR A 164 -15.62 -3.52 -2.61
C TYR A 164 -16.17 -4.94 -2.78
N THR A 165 -15.41 -5.84 -3.40
CA THR A 165 -15.82 -7.23 -3.63
C THR A 165 -14.90 -8.21 -2.91
N ASN A 166 -15.46 -9.34 -2.47
CA ASN A 166 -14.67 -10.43 -1.89
C ASN A 166 -13.62 -10.95 -2.87
N HIS A 167 -13.97 -11.08 -4.16
CA HIS A 167 -13.04 -11.56 -5.18
C HIS A 167 -11.81 -10.67 -5.33
N ALA A 168 -11.99 -9.34 -5.34
CA ALA A 168 -10.87 -8.41 -5.41
C ALA A 168 -10.01 -8.46 -4.13
N LEU A 169 -10.65 -8.59 -2.96
CA LEU A 169 -9.94 -8.77 -1.70
C LEU A 169 -9.09 -10.05 -1.72
N ASP A 170 -9.68 -11.17 -2.15
CA ASP A 170 -9.03 -12.48 -2.17
C ASP A 170 -7.80 -12.47 -3.08
N GLN A 171 -7.94 -11.94 -4.31
CA GLN A 171 -6.82 -11.78 -5.24
C GLN A 171 -5.70 -10.89 -4.68
N PHE A 172 -6.06 -9.82 -3.96
CA PHE A 172 -5.07 -8.93 -3.37
C PHE A 172 -4.36 -9.59 -2.18
N LEU A 173 -5.10 -10.36 -1.36
CA LEU A 173 -4.53 -11.12 -0.24
C LEU A 173 -3.62 -12.26 -0.73
N GLU A 174 -3.95 -12.92 -1.84
CA GLU A 174 -3.08 -13.91 -2.48
C GLU A 174 -1.72 -13.30 -2.84
N GLY A 175 -1.70 -12.10 -3.43
CA GLY A 175 -0.46 -11.37 -3.69
C GLY A 175 0.29 -10.98 -2.42
N ILE A 176 -0.40 -10.56 -1.35
CA ILE A 176 0.24 -10.25 -0.06
C ILE A 176 0.87 -11.50 0.56
N LEU A 177 0.21 -12.66 0.43
CA LEU A 177 0.69 -13.94 0.94
C LEU A 177 2.01 -14.38 0.29
N GLU A 178 2.42 -13.80 -0.84
CA GLU A 178 3.73 -14.09 -1.44
C GLU A 178 4.89 -13.64 -0.55
N PHE A 179 4.77 -12.47 0.07
CA PHE A 179 5.80 -11.88 0.94
C PHE A 179 5.45 -11.86 2.43
N GLN A 180 4.18 -12.02 2.82
CA GLN A 180 3.73 -12.08 4.20
C GLN A 180 2.95 -13.37 4.49
N LYS A 181 3.65 -14.41 4.98
CA LYS A 181 3.06 -15.75 5.16
C LYS A 181 2.13 -15.88 6.37
N THR A 182 2.21 -14.98 7.35
CA THR A 182 1.49 -15.08 8.62
C THR A 182 0.97 -13.72 9.09
N GLY A 183 0.08 -13.70 10.10
CA GLY A 183 -0.41 -12.46 10.70
C GLY A 183 -1.46 -11.71 9.86
N ILE A 184 -2.08 -12.38 8.89
CA ILE A 184 -3.18 -11.86 8.06
C ILE A 184 -4.50 -12.41 8.59
N VAL A 185 -5.49 -11.53 8.77
CA VAL A 185 -6.86 -11.89 9.15
C VAL A 185 -7.81 -11.34 8.10
N ARG A 186 -8.56 -12.23 7.43
CA ARG A 186 -9.61 -11.88 6.48
C ARG A 186 -10.96 -11.90 7.20
N ILE A 187 -11.74 -10.84 7.04
CA ILE A 187 -13.10 -10.73 7.57
C ILE A 187 -14.06 -10.56 6.39
N GLY A 188 -15.04 -11.45 6.25
CA GLY A 188 -16.00 -11.43 5.15
C GLY A 188 -16.76 -12.76 5.02
N GLY A 189 -17.73 -12.81 4.11
CA GLY A 189 -18.48 -14.04 3.80
C GLY A 189 -17.61 -15.14 3.20
N GLU A 190 -18.21 -16.30 2.91
CA GLU A 190 -17.48 -17.45 2.39
C GLU A 190 -16.61 -17.08 1.18
N VAL A 191 -15.33 -17.49 1.23
CA VAL A 191 -14.44 -17.50 0.08
C VAL A 191 -15.07 -18.44 -0.94
N SER A 192 -15.30 -18.00 -2.17
CA SER A 192 -15.52 -18.96 -3.27
C SER A 192 -14.19 -19.64 -3.53
N ALA A 193 -13.88 -20.68 -2.75
CA ALA A 193 -12.79 -21.58 -3.07
C ALA A 193 -13.04 -22.10 -4.49
N ARG A 194 -12.08 -21.88 -5.39
CA ARG A 194 -12.06 -22.58 -6.68
C ARG A 194 -12.12 -24.08 -6.37
N ARG A 195 -13.23 -24.71 -6.77
CA ARG A 195 -13.30 -26.17 -6.96
C ARG A 195 -12.37 -26.58 -8.09
#